data_AF-A0A6L2PE73-F1
#
_entry.id   AF-A0A6L2PE73-F1
#
_cell.length_a   1.000
_cell.length_b   1.000
_cell.length_c   1.000
_cell.angle_alpha   90.00
_cell.angle_beta   90.00
_cell.angle_gamma   90.00
#
_symmetry.space_group_name_H-M   'P 1'
#
loop_
_entity.id
_entity.type
_entity.pdbx_description
1 polymer ?
#
loop_
_entity_poly.entity_id
_entity_poly.type
_entity_poly.pdbx_seq_one_letter_code
_entity_poly.pdbx_strand_id
1 'polypeptide(L)'
;MAIVYGRHHEDIGPFSDSKYIVGMLDRCIDKMERDRLVLFINKLILHRRNVKDLMDAGGVRILVDLLTLAHLHTSRAVVPTQSNVIEAGPDMVRESEGEWHYSCSGERKGPVSFQEMRNLWESNVLTAKTKCWAQGMDGWRTLQQVPQLKWCLMAKGTPVMNESELATLILNILIQMCQYFPSRDTDDAIIRPLPRVKRLLSDSVCLPHVVQLLLTFDPVLVEKVATLLCEVMRDNPNISTLYLTGVFYFILMYTGSNVLPVARFLQLTHTKQALKVSDSLLSEIMQRSVLGQLLPEAMVNYLENHGAEKFAQIFLGEFDTPEAIWNAEMRQVPCRIKPVCITDMYGFWLWEVANKLAKLAVRACARLGGYLTGDLETPNNSATQEILNRLLTPYLARQLSLDKPEEILKMLNSNCETPYLLWDNGTRAELCEFLDEQCRMGTGNSDPSCGIEFVYSAHRKELVVGEIYVRIYNQQPTYTILHQLQANI
;
A
#
# COMPACT_ATOMS: atom_id res chain seq x y z
N MET A 1 1.21 -31.53 23.39
CA MET A 1 0.17 -31.77 22.37
C MET A 1 0.69 -31.54 20.96
N ALA A 2 1.04 -30.31 20.55
CA ALA A 2 1.46 -30.03 19.17
C ALA A 2 2.64 -30.91 18.66
N ILE A 3 3.67 -31.13 19.49
CA ILE A 3 4.82 -31.98 19.13
C ILE A 3 4.38 -33.44 18.91
N VAL A 4 3.56 -33.98 19.82
CA VAL A 4 3.10 -35.38 19.79
C VAL A 4 2.19 -35.60 18.58
N TYR A 5 1.16 -34.74 18.42
CA TYR A 5 0.25 -34.82 17.29
C TYR A 5 0.98 -34.64 15.96
N GLY A 6 1.92 -33.69 15.89
CA GLY A 6 2.71 -33.48 14.68
C GLY A 6 3.54 -34.69 14.22
N ARG A 7 3.88 -35.62 15.13
CA ARG A 7 4.64 -36.84 14.82
C ARG A 7 3.77 -38.07 14.61
N HIS A 8 2.59 -38.11 15.22
CA HIS A 8 1.75 -39.32 15.31
C HIS A 8 0.29 -39.07 14.85
N HIS A 9 0.04 -38.07 13.99
CA HIS A 9 -1.33 -37.73 13.58
C HIS A 9 -2.03 -38.85 12.79
N GLU A 10 -1.27 -39.72 12.12
CA GLU A 10 -1.84 -40.87 11.41
C GLU A 10 -2.40 -41.92 12.39
N ASP A 11 -1.67 -42.20 13.47
CA ASP A 11 -2.09 -43.13 14.51
C ASP A 11 -3.21 -42.56 15.39
N ILE A 12 -3.13 -41.26 15.71
CA ILE A 12 -4.13 -40.57 16.54
C ILE A 12 -5.43 -40.34 15.77
N GLY A 13 -5.32 -40.09 14.46
CA GLY A 13 -6.46 -39.75 13.61
C GLY A 13 -7.03 -38.36 13.92
N PRO A 14 -8.34 -38.13 13.65
CA PRO A 14 -8.95 -36.81 13.80
C PRO A 14 -9.02 -36.37 15.27
N PHE A 15 -8.76 -35.09 15.50
CA PHE A 15 -8.80 -34.49 16.83
C PHE A 15 -10.21 -33.99 17.15
N SER A 16 -10.90 -34.62 18.10
CA SER A 16 -12.29 -34.35 18.45
C SER A 16 -12.58 -32.88 18.79
N ASP A 17 -11.64 -32.23 19.49
CA ASP A 17 -11.84 -30.88 19.99
C ASP A 17 -11.33 -29.78 19.02
N SER A 18 -11.12 -30.12 17.74
CA SER A 18 -10.63 -29.15 16.74
C SER A 18 -11.48 -27.87 16.70
N LYS A 19 -12.81 -27.99 16.79
CA LYS A 19 -13.73 -26.84 16.83
C LYS A 19 -13.56 -25.99 18.10
N TYR A 20 -13.30 -26.65 19.23
CA TYR A 20 -13.09 -25.97 20.50
C TYR A 20 -11.77 -25.18 20.49
N ILE A 21 -10.70 -25.73 19.91
CA ILE A 21 -9.41 -25.03 19.74
C ILE A 21 -9.57 -23.74 18.91
N VAL A 22 -10.36 -23.79 17.83
CA VAL A 22 -10.67 -22.59 17.03
C VAL A 22 -11.46 -21.56 17.85
N GLY A 23 -12.43 -22.03 18.64
CA GLY A 23 -13.17 -21.15 19.56
C GLY A 23 -12.32 -20.55 20.67
N MET A 24 -11.28 -21.26 21.14
CA MET A 24 -10.29 -20.69 22.06
C MET A 24 -9.49 -19.57 21.39
N LEU A 25 -9.04 -19.77 20.14
CA LEU A 25 -8.30 -18.74 19.40
C LEU A 25 -9.13 -17.46 19.22
N ASP A 26 -10.42 -17.60 18.91
CA ASP A 26 -11.33 -16.46 18.76
C ASP A 26 -11.49 -15.65 20.06
N ARG A 27 -11.60 -16.33 21.21
CA ARG A 27 -11.80 -15.69 22.52
C ARG A 27 -10.51 -15.23 23.20
N CYS A 28 -9.35 -15.74 22.76
CA CYS A 28 -8.05 -15.47 23.34
C CYS A 28 -7.69 -13.97 23.29
N ILE A 29 -7.06 -13.47 24.36
CA ILE A 29 -6.55 -12.08 24.48
C ILE A 29 -5.03 -12.09 24.80
N ASP A 30 -4.46 -13.23 25.15
CA ASP A 30 -3.03 -13.35 25.44
C ASP A 30 -2.23 -13.68 24.16
N LYS A 31 -1.17 -12.91 23.89
CA LYS A 31 -0.35 -13.08 22.69
C LYS A 31 0.38 -14.43 22.67
N MET A 32 0.83 -14.92 23.83
CA MET A 32 1.51 -16.20 23.93
C MET A 32 0.55 -17.37 23.67
N GLU A 33 -0.65 -17.32 24.24
CA GLU A 33 -1.70 -18.31 24.00
C GLU A 33 -2.11 -18.32 22.52
N ARG A 34 -2.34 -17.15 21.91
CA ARG A 34 -2.63 -17.01 20.47
C ARG A 34 -1.61 -17.76 19.63
N ASP A 35 -0.32 -17.46 19.81
CA ASP A 35 0.73 -18.03 18.98
C ASP A 35 0.82 -19.55 19.14
N ARG A 36 0.67 -20.04 20.37
CA ARG A 36 0.64 -21.49 20.67
C ARG A 36 -0.57 -22.18 20.06
N LEU A 37 -1.74 -21.55 20.07
CA LEU A 37 -2.95 -22.07 19.43
C LEU A 37 -2.79 -22.15 17.92
N VAL A 38 -2.24 -21.10 17.28
CA VAL A 38 -1.97 -21.11 15.83
C VAL A 38 -0.94 -22.18 15.46
N LEU A 39 0.13 -22.33 16.25
CA LEU A 39 1.10 -23.43 16.10
C LEU A 39 0.45 -24.81 16.22
N PHE A 40 -0.51 -24.97 17.13
CA PHE A 40 -1.22 -26.24 17.28
C PHE A 40 -2.18 -26.49 16.11
N ILE A 41 -2.91 -25.47 15.65
CA ILE A 41 -3.75 -25.53 14.45
C ILE A 41 -2.93 -25.97 13.24
N ASN A 42 -1.72 -25.45 13.06
CA ASN A 42 -0.80 -25.89 12.01
C ASN A 42 -0.50 -27.40 12.06
N LYS A 43 -0.52 -28.02 13.24
CA LYS A 43 -0.38 -29.48 13.37
C LYS A 43 -1.70 -30.20 13.19
N LEU A 44 -2.83 -29.63 13.64
CA LEU A 44 -4.15 -30.24 13.47
C LEU A 44 -4.54 -30.40 11.99
N ILE A 45 -4.18 -29.43 11.13
CA ILE A 45 -4.50 -29.48 9.69
C ILE A 45 -3.77 -30.60 8.93
N LEU A 46 -2.80 -31.28 9.54
CA LEU A 46 -2.18 -32.48 8.96
C LEU A 46 -3.20 -33.60 8.71
N HIS A 47 -4.36 -33.58 9.37
CA HIS A 47 -5.43 -34.53 9.13
C HIS A 47 -6.64 -33.84 8.47
N ARG A 48 -7.07 -34.34 7.29
CA ARG A 48 -8.12 -33.74 6.45
C ARG A 48 -9.44 -33.48 7.17
N ARG A 49 -9.82 -34.33 8.14
CA ARG A 49 -11.06 -34.15 8.92
C ARG A 49 -11.01 -32.89 9.79
N ASN A 50 -9.89 -32.61 10.43
CA ASN A 50 -9.72 -31.43 11.29
C ASN A 50 -9.81 -30.14 10.48
N VAL A 51 -9.39 -30.17 9.21
CA VAL A 51 -9.56 -29.03 8.29
C VAL A 51 -11.04 -28.71 8.09
N LYS A 52 -11.90 -29.73 7.95
CA LYS A 52 -13.36 -29.53 7.86
C LYS A 52 -13.91 -28.93 9.15
N ASP A 53 -13.48 -29.47 10.30
CA ASP A 53 -13.92 -28.97 11.61
C ASP A 53 -13.47 -27.52 11.85
N LEU A 54 -12.27 -27.15 11.40
CA LEU A 54 -11.77 -25.78 11.45
C LEU A 54 -12.59 -24.83 10.57
N MET A 55 -12.95 -25.24 9.36
CA MET A 55 -13.84 -24.45 8.49
C MET A 55 -15.25 -24.30 9.09
N ASP A 56 -15.78 -25.35 9.70
CA ASP A 56 -17.09 -25.33 10.37
C ASP A 56 -17.12 -24.36 11.55
N ALA A 57 -16.00 -24.24 12.27
CA ALA A 57 -15.86 -23.33 13.41
C ALA A 57 -15.51 -21.88 13.00
N GLY A 58 -15.51 -21.55 11.70
CA GLY A 58 -15.18 -20.20 11.22
C GLY A 58 -13.68 -19.88 11.21
N GLY A 59 -12.81 -20.89 11.33
CA GLY A 59 -11.37 -20.73 11.49
C GLY A 59 -10.69 -19.97 10.36
N VAL A 60 -11.17 -20.07 9.12
CA VAL A 60 -10.62 -19.32 7.97
C VAL A 60 -10.69 -17.81 8.23
N ARG A 61 -11.83 -17.30 8.69
CA ARG A 61 -12.02 -15.87 8.97
C ARG A 61 -11.14 -15.43 10.14
N ILE A 62 -11.12 -16.20 11.23
CA ILE A 62 -10.29 -15.88 12.40
C ILE A 62 -8.80 -15.82 12.03
N LEU A 63 -8.34 -16.75 11.20
CA LEU A 63 -6.96 -16.77 10.70
C LEU A 63 -6.68 -15.54 9.82
N VAL A 64 -7.57 -15.19 8.90
CA VAL A 64 -7.42 -14.01 8.04
C VAL A 64 -7.44 -12.71 8.85
N ASP A 65 -8.28 -12.61 9.88
CA ASP A 65 -8.34 -11.47 10.79
C ASP A 65 -7.00 -11.26 11.54
N LEU A 66 -6.26 -12.34 11.82
CA LEU A 66 -4.93 -12.25 12.42
C LEU A 66 -3.84 -11.82 11.43
N LEU A 67 -4.03 -12.02 10.11
CA LEU A 67 -3.09 -11.57 9.10
C LEU A 67 -2.94 -10.05 9.08
N THR A 68 -3.98 -9.30 9.45
CA THR A 68 -3.92 -7.82 9.44
C THR A 68 -2.82 -7.29 10.36
N LEU A 69 -2.43 -8.04 11.39
CA LEU A 69 -1.37 -7.70 12.33
C LEU A 69 0.01 -7.59 11.67
N ALA A 70 0.21 -8.21 10.51
CA ALA A 70 1.46 -8.09 9.76
C ALA A 70 1.85 -6.63 9.49
N HIS A 71 0.88 -5.74 9.29
CA HIS A 71 1.14 -4.31 9.03
C HIS A 71 1.68 -3.55 10.24
N LEU A 72 1.64 -4.15 11.44
CA LEU A 72 2.15 -3.55 12.68
C LEU A 72 3.62 -3.89 12.94
N HIS A 73 4.23 -4.74 12.12
CA HIS A 73 5.63 -5.13 12.32
C HIS A 73 6.56 -3.93 12.10
N THR A 74 7.23 -3.48 13.15
CA THR A 74 8.09 -2.29 13.15
C THR A 74 9.54 -2.57 12.76
N SER A 75 10.02 -3.81 12.94
CA SER A 75 11.41 -4.23 12.69
C SER A 75 11.65 -4.88 11.33
N ARG A 76 10.78 -4.62 10.33
CA ARG A 76 11.03 -5.13 8.97
C ARG A 76 12.33 -4.53 8.44
N ALA A 77 13.19 -5.39 7.89
CA ALA A 77 14.32 -4.93 7.09
C ALA A 77 13.74 -4.15 5.92
N VAL A 78 13.92 -2.83 5.92
CA VAL A 78 13.59 -1.98 4.78
C VAL A 78 14.41 -2.54 3.62
N VAL A 79 13.75 -3.05 2.58
CA VAL A 79 14.45 -3.34 1.34
C VAL A 79 15.10 -2.01 0.95
N PRO A 80 16.44 -1.94 0.82
CA PRO A 80 17.12 -0.70 0.48
C PRO A 80 16.89 -0.40 -1.00
N THR A 81 15.63 -0.18 -1.39
CA THR A 81 15.29 0.43 -2.66
C THR A 81 15.25 1.94 -2.42
N GLN A 82 16.41 2.53 -2.68
CA GLN A 82 16.69 3.95 -2.89
C GLN A 82 16.92 4.79 -1.62
N SER A 83 18.17 5.25 -1.52
CA SER A 83 18.78 6.13 -0.51
C SER A 83 18.24 7.56 -0.47
N ASN A 84 16.98 7.80 -0.84
CA ASN A 84 16.41 9.15 -0.97
C ASN A 84 15.10 9.35 -0.19
N VAL A 85 14.79 8.51 0.80
CA VAL A 85 13.64 8.74 1.69
C VAL A 85 14.14 9.46 2.93
N ILE A 86 13.63 10.67 3.18
CA ILE A 86 13.86 11.39 4.44
C ILE A 86 13.20 10.56 5.55
N GLU A 87 14.01 9.81 6.29
CA GLU A 87 13.56 9.02 7.42
C GLU A 87 13.18 9.97 8.57
N ALA A 88 11.95 9.86 9.04
CA ALA A 88 11.51 10.56 10.24
C ALA A 88 12.32 10.06 11.43
N GLY A 89 12.98 10.97 12.16
CA GLY A 89 13.73 10.63 13.36
C GLY A 89 12.85 9.94 14.41
N PRO A 90 13.46 9.18 15.35
CA PRO A 90 12.73 8.40 16.36
C PRO A 90 11.77 9.21 17.24
N ASP A 91 11.94 10.54 17.30
CA ASP A 91 11.13 11.47 18.09
C ASP A 91 10.04 12.21 17.29
N MET A 92 9.91 12.02 15.96
CA MET A 92 8.81 12.63 15.20
C MET A 92 7.52 11.84 15.41
N VAL A 93 6.64 12.38 16.26
CA VAL A 93 5.27 11.88 16.43
C VAL A 93 4.53 12.00 15.10
N ARG A 94 4.19 10.86 14.49
CA ARG A 94 3.35 10.80 13.29
C ARG A 94 1.95 11.34 13.66
N GLU A 95 1.61 12.56 13.23
CA GLU A 95 0.21 13.01 13.21
C GLU A 95 -0.59 12.00 12.37
N SER A 96 -1.50 11.28 13.04
CA SER A 96 -2.39 10.30 12.42
C SER A 96 -3.75 10.96 12.31
N GLU A 97 -4.32 10.99 11.10
CA GLU A 97 -5.68 11.51 10.90
C GLU A 97 -6.69 10.62 11.65
N GLY A 98 -7.86 11.19 11.94
CA GLY A 98 -8.90 10.50 12.69
C GLY A 98 -9.66 9.50 11.82
N GLU A 99 -9.49 8.20 12.09
CA GLU A 99 -10.13 7.12 11.32
C GLU A 99 -11.26 6.43 12.09
N TRP A 100 -11.22 6.48 13.42
CA TRP A 100 -12.09 5.69 14.28
C TRP A 100 -13.23 6.52 14.84
N HIS A 101 -14.42 5.94 14.81
CA HIS A 101 -15.56 6.40 15.58
C HIS A 101 -15.89 5.39 16.67
N TYR A 102 -16.29 5.89 17.84
CA TYR A 102 -16.71 5.05 18.95
C TYR A 102 -18.02 5.56 19.54
N SER A 103 -18.79 4.66 20.14
CA SER A 103 -20.03 5.00 20.83
C SER A 103 -20.05 4.43 22.24
N CYS A 104 -20.02 5.35 23.21
CA CYS A 104 -20.29 5.06 24.61
C CYS A 104 -21.73 5.53 24.88
N SER A 105 -22.66 4.59 25.10
CA SER A 105 -24.06 4.88 25.44
C SER A 105 -24.96 5.48 24.34
N GLY A 106 -24.63 5.26 23.06
CA GLY A 106 -25.54 5.54 21.94
C GLY A 106 -25.22 6.82 21.15
N GLU A 107 -24.38 7.71 21.67
CA GLU A 107 -23.87 8.85 20.91
C GLU A 107 -22.60 8.46 20.13
N ARG A 108 -22.49 8.94 18.88
CA ARG A 108 -21.31 8.76 18.04
C ARG A 108 -20.28 9.83 18.41
N LYS A 109 -19.07 9.40 18.78
CA LYS A 109 -17.89 10.24 19.01
C LYS A 109 -16.80 9.93 17.97
N GLY A 110 -15.97 10.91 17.65
CA GLY A 110 -14.95 10.86 16.59
C GLY A 110 -15.30 11.72 15.36
N PRO A 111 -14.42 11.79 14.36
CA PRO A 111 -13.28 10.88 14.12
C PRO A 111 -12.13 11.08 15.10
N VAL A 112 -11.54 9.98 15.58
CA VAL A 112 -10.35 9.97 16.44
C VAL A 112 -9.24 9.10 15.84
N SER A 113 -7.99 9.48 16.08
CA SER A 113 -6.82 8.73 15.61
C SER A 113 -6.63 7.43 16.40
N PHE A 114 -5.81 6.51 15.88
CA PHE A 114 -5.46 5.29 16.61
C PHE A 114 -4.76 5.60 17.95
N GLN A 115 -3.92 6.64 18.00
CA GLN A 115 -3.24 7.06 19.22
C GLN A 115 -4.22 7.63 20.25
N GLU A 116 -5.23 8.39 19.81
CA GLU A 116 -6.29 8.87 20.69
C GLU A 116 -7.15 7.71 21.21
N MET A 117 -7.48 6.73 20.37
CA MET A 117 -8.15 5.49 20.82
C MET A 117 -7.36 4.77 21.90
N ARG A 118 -6.02 4.74 21.79
CA ARG A 118 -5.14 4.19 22.82
C ARG A 118 -5.21 4.99 24.12
N ASN A 119 -5.14 6.31 24.06
CA ASN A 119 -5.28 7.18 25.24
C ASN A 119 -6.65 7.02 25.91
N LEU A 120 -7.73 6.86 25.11
CA LEU A 120 -9.08 6.63 25.62
C LEU A 120 -9.25 5.24 26.27
N TRP A 121 -8.47 4.25 25.83
CA TRP A 121 -8.39 2.95 26.48
C TRP A 121 -7.63 3.02 27.81
N GLU A 122 -6.47 3.68 27.82
CA GLU A 122 -5.64 3.86 29.02
C GLU A 122 -6.35 4.70 30.10
N SER A 123 -7.19 5.66 29.70
CA SER A 123 -8.06 6.44 30.59
C SER A 123 -9.36 5.72 31.00
N ASN A 124 -9.54 4.44 30.63
CA ASN A 124 -10.72 3.62 30.92
C ASN A 124 -12.06 4.17 30.38
N VAL A 125 -12.04 5.05 29.38
CA VAL A 125 -13.24 5.55 28.69
C VAL A 125 -13.78 4.48 27.73
N LEU A 126 -12.88 3.75 27.07
CA LEU A 126 -13.22 2.61 26.22
C LEU A 126 -13.25 1.33 27.04
N THR A 127 -14.22 0.47 26.73
CA THR A 127 -14.36 -0.87 27.30
C THR A 127 -14.42 -1.90 26.18
N ALA A 128 -14.22 -3.19 26.48
CA ALA A 128 -14.29 -4.27 25.49
C ALA A 128 -15.64 -4.33 24.73
N LYS A 129 -16.72 -3.81 25.35
CA LYS A 129 -18.08 -3.78 24.79
C LYS A 129 -18.39 -2.48 24.03
N THR A 130 -17.51 -1.48 24.09
CA THR A 130 -17.70 -0.21 23.38
C THR A 130 -17.81 -0.49 21.88
N LYS A 131 -18.79 0.12 21.22
CA LYS A 131 -18.97 -0.04 19.77
C LYS A 131 -18.01 0.89 19.05
N CYS A 132 -17.27 0.33 18.10
CA CYS A 132 -16.30 1.01 17.25
C CYS A 132 -16.68 0.81 15.78
N TRP A 133 -16.40 1.82 14.96
CA TRP A 133 -16.60 1.79 13.52
C TRP A 133 -15.53 2.65 12.84
N ALA A 134 -15.05 2.19 11.70
CA ALA A 134 -14.17 2.92 10.81
C ALA A 134 -14.73 2.84 9.38
N GLN A 135 -14.35 3.79 8.54
CA GLN A 135 -14.73 3.80 7.14
C GLN A 135 -14.25 2.50 6.46
N GLY A 136 -15.15 1.84 5.72
CA GLY A 136 -14.90 0.54 5.09
C GLY A 136 -15.36 -0.68 5.92
N MET A 137 -15.82 -0.49 7.16
CA MET A 137 -16.49 -1.56 7.93
C MET A 137 -17.98 -1.67 7.58
N ASP A 138 -18.50 -2.90 7.49
CA ASP A 138 -19.92 -3.21 7.21
C ASP A 138 -20.91 -2.64 8.26
N GLY A 139 -20.40 -2.25 9.42
CA GLY A 139 -21.20 -1.72 10.52
C GLY A 139 -20.44 -1.67 11.84
N TRP A 140 -21.10 -1.13 12.86
CA TRP A 140 -20.56 -1.01 14.21
C TRP A 140 -20.30 -2.38 14.83
N ARG A 141 -19.08 -2.60 15.32
CA ARG A 141 -18.67 -3.83 16.02
C ARG A 141 -18.15 -3.48 17.41
N THR A 142 -18.19 -4.42 18.35
CA THR A 142 -17.57 -4.16 19.66
C THR A 142 -16.05 -4.12 19.55
N LEU A 143 -15.37 -3.40 20.43
CA LEU A 143 -13.91 -3.28 20.44
C LEU A 143 -13.22 -4.67 20.43
N GLN A 144 -13.76 -5.63 21.19
CA GLN A 144 -13.28 -7.02 21.20
C GLN A 144 -13.46 -7.75 19.86
N GLN A 145 -14.45 -7.40 19.05
CA GLN A 145 -14.73 -8.01 17.75
C GLN A 145 -13.92 -7.39 16.60
N VAL A 146 -13.23 -6.27 16.84
CA VAL A 146 -12.35 -5.64 15.86
C VAL A 146 -10.92 -6.16 16.07
N PRO A 147 -10.36 -6.96 15.16
CA PRO A 147 -9.07 -7.62 15.38
C PRO A 147 -7.94 -6.64 15.70
N GLN A 148 -7.83 -5.55 14.94
CA GLN A 148 -6.81 -4.51 15.14
C GLN A 148 -6.90 -3.89 16.54
N LEU A 149 -8.09 -3.48 16.98
CA LEU A 149 -8.27 -2.90 18.32
C LEU A 149 -8.05 -3.93 19.42
N LYS A 150 -8.58 -5.15 19.24
CA LYS A 150 -8.38 -6.27 20.19
C LYS A 150 -6.90 -6.53 20.43
N TRP A 151 -6.10 -6.68 19.37
CA TRP A 151 -4.70 -7.08 19.48
C TRP A 151 -3.74 -5.94 19.80
N CYS A 152 -4.12 -4.69 19.53
CA CYS A 152 -3.28 -3.54 19.87
C CYS A 152 -3.62 -2.92 21.24
N LEU A 153 -4.89 -2.93 21.67
CA LEU A 153 -5.32 -2.27 22.91
C LEU A 153 -5.55 -3.26 24.06
N MET A 154 -6.22 -4.38 23.79
CA MET A 154 -6.62 -5.33 24.83
C MET A 154 -5.57 -6.39 25.12
N ALA A 155 -4.81 -6.79 24.11
CA ALA A 155 -3.96 -7.97 24.20
C ALA A 155 -2.79 -7.80 25.16
N LYS A 156 -2.53 -8.86 25.93
CA LYS A 156 -1.48 -8.91 26.96
C LYS A 156 -0.48 -10.03 26.65
N GLY A 157 0.60 -10.06 27.41
CA GLY A 157 1.63 -11.08 27.31
C GLY A 157 2.67 -10.81 26.24
N THR A 158 3.78 -11.53 26.32
CA THR A 158 4.85 -11.49 25.33
C THR A 158 4.54 -12.47 24.20
N PRO A 159 4.59 -12.03 22.93
CA PRO A 159 4.39 -12.94 21.81
C PRO A 159 5.54 -13.95 21.73
N VAL A 160 5.25 -15.15 21.21
CA VAL A 160 6.26 -16.20 20.94
C VAL A 160 6.97 -15.95 19.61
N MET A 161 6.27 -15.31 18.67
CA MET A 161 6.74 -15.01 17.32
C MET A 161 6.38 -13.58 16.93
N ASN A 162 7.16 -12.97 16.02
CA ASN A 162 6.82 -11.64 15.51
C ASN A 162 5.59 -11.68 14.57
N GLU A 163 5.05 -10.52 14.23
CA GLU A 163 3.83 -10.41 13.43
C GLU A 163 3.98 -10.99 12.02
N SER A 164 5.19 -10.98 11.45
CA SER A 164 5.46 -11.53 10.12
C SER A 164 5.60 -13.05 10.13
N GLU A 165 6.23 -13.62 11.15
CA GLU A 165 6.29 -15.05 11.39
C GLU A 165 4.88 -15.63 11.62
N LEU A 166 4.07 -14.93 12.42
CA LEU A 166 2.67 -15.30 12.63
C LEU A 166 1.89 -15.30 11.31
N ALA A 167 2.00 -14.21 10.53
CA ALA A 167 1.32 -14.12 9.24
C ALA A 167 1.80 -15.19 8.25
N THR A 168 3.10 -15.47 8.22
CA THR A 168 3.68 -16.55 7.40
C THR A 168 3.14 -17.91 7.78
N LEU A 169 3.06 -18.21 9.08
CA LEU A 169 2.49 -19.46 9.60
C LEU A 169 1.02 -19.61 9.20
N ILE A 170 0.24 -18.54 9.31
CA ILE A 170 -1.17 -18.52 8.91
C ILE A 170 -1.32 -18.73 7.41
N LEU A 171 -0.53 -18.05 6.57
CA LEU A 171 -0.57 -18.24 5.12
C LEU A 171 -0.23 -19.68 4.74
N ASN A 172 0.77 -20.30 5.39
CA ASN A 172 1.08 -21.71 5.18
C ASN A 172 -0.09 -22.63 5.55
N ILE A 173 -0.79 -22.35 6.67
CA ILE A 173 -2.01 -23.06 7.05
C ILE A 173 -3.06 -22.94 5.93
N LEU A 174 -3.36 -21.73 5.46
CA LEU A 174 -4.38 -21.49 4.44
C LEU A 174 -4.03 -22.14 3.08
N ILE A 175 -2.74 -22.11 2.69
CA ILE A 175 -2.24 -22.79 1.48
C ILE A 175 -2.47 -24.30 1.60
N GLN A 176 -2.04 -24.91 2.70
CA GLN A 176 -2.21 -26.34 2.93
C GLN A 176 -3.68 -26.75 2.95
N MET A 177 -4.55 -25.93 3.56
CA MET A 177 -6.00 -26.15 3.53
C MET A 177 -6.55 -26.12 2.09
N CYS A 178 -6.07 -25.22 1.22
CA CYS A 178 -6.46 -25.19 -0.18
C CYS A 178 -5.96 -26.42 -0.96
N GLN A 179 -4.74 -26.88 -0.69
CA GLN A 179 -4.15 -28.06 -1.33
C GLN A 179 -4.90 -29.36 -0.98
N TYR A 180 -5.45 -29.47 0.23
CA TYR A 180 -6.29 -30.62 0.62
C TYR A 180 -7.61 -30.73 -0.16
N PHE A 181 -8.07 -29.64 -0.76
CA PHE A 181 -9.31 -29.57 -1.52
C PHE A 181 -9.03 -28.89 -2.87
N PRO A 182 -8.40 -29.60 -3.82
CA PRO A 182 -8.08 -29.06 -5.13
C PRO A 182 -9.35 -28.71 -5.92
N SER A 183 -9.22 -27.80 -6.89
CA SER A 183 -10.32 -27.41 -7.79
C SER A 183 -10.55 -28.40 -8.93
N ARG A 184 -9.66 -29.40 -9.07
CA ARG A 184 -9.69 -30.43 -10.10
C ARG A 184 -9.52 -31.81 -9.48
N ASP A 185 -10.11 -32.82 -10.11
CA ASP A 185 -9.97 -34.22 -9.71
C ASP A 185 -8.73 -34.88 -10.32
N THR A 186 -8.62 -36.20 -10.17
CA THR A 186 -7.51 -37.01 -10.73
C THR A 186 -7.49 -37.04 -12.25
N ASP A 187 -8.63 -36.78 -12.90
CA ASP A 187 -8.81 -36.79 -14.35
C ASP A 187 -8.70 -35.37 -14.95
N ASP A 188 -8.21 -34.41 -14.15
CA ASP A 188 -8.09 -32.97 -14.46
C ASP A 188 -9.43 -32.26 -14.75
N ALA A 189 -10.56 -32.89 -14.40
CA ALA A 189 -11.88 -32.29 -14.55
C ALA A 189 -12.16 -31.28 -13.43
N ILE A 190 -12.87 -30.20 -13.78
CA ILE A 190 -13.16 -29.11 -12.85
C ILE A 190 -14.24 -29.55 -11.84
N ILE A 191 -13.92 -29.48 -10.55
CA ILE A 191 -14.83 -29.82 -9.47
C ILE A 191 -15.78 -28.65 -9.20
N ARG A 192 -17.10 -28.91 -9.25
CA ARG A 192 -18.16 -27.95 -8.91
C ARG A 192 -19.11 -28.54 -7.85
N PRO A 193 -19.53 -27.75 -6.84
CA PRO A 193 -19.15 -26.35 -6.58
C PRO A 193 -17.70 -26.20 -6.11
N LEU A 194 -17.13 -24.99 -6.27
CA LEU A 194 -15.75 -24.68 -5.86
C LEU A 194 -15.53 -25.08 -4.38
N PRO A 195 -14.37 -25.67 -4.02
CA PRO A 195 -14.05 -26.05 -2.64
C PRO A 195 -14.36 -24.94 -1.63
N ARG A 196 -14.96 -25.34 -0.49
CA ARG A 196 -15.47 -24.39 0.52
C ARG A 196 -14.38 -23.43 1.04
N VAL A 197 -13.16 -23.91 1.27
CA VAL A 197 -12.03 -23.06 1.71
C VAL A 197 -11.74 -21.94 0.71
N LYS A 198 -11.72 -22.26 -0.60
CA LYS A 198 -11.46 -21.28 -1.66
C LYS A 198 -12.60 -20.28 -1.79
N ARG A 199 -13.86 -20.72 -1.62
CA ARG A 199 -15.02 -19.83 -1.54
C ARG A 199 -14.90 -18.84 -0.38
N LEU A 200 -14.66 -19.33 0.84
CA LEU A 200 -14.50 -18.49 2.03
C LEU A 200 -13.36 -17.45 1.88
N LEU A 201 -12.25 -17.85 1.26
CA LEU A 201 -11.13 -16.95 0.98
C LEU A 201 -11.41 -15.95 -0.16
N SER A 202 -12.38 -16.22 -1.02
CA SER A 202 -12.76 -15.35 -2.15
C SER A 202 -13.87 -14.37 -1.79
N ASP A 203 -14.46 -14.47 -0.59
CA ASP A 203 -15.51 -13.58 -0.12
C ASP A 203 -14.96 -12.17 0.16
N SER A 204 -15.83 -11.16 0.07
CA SER A 204 -15.49 -9.74 0.24
C SER A 204 -14.89 -9.38 1.60
N VAL A 205 -15.07 -10.23 2.60
CA VAL A 205 -14.51 -10.03 3.94
C VAL A 205 -13.08 -10.58 4.03
N CYS A 206 -12.75 -11.69 3.37
CA CYS A 206 -11.45 -12.34 3.53
C CYS A 206 -10.44 -11.89 2.47
N LEU A 207 -10.86 -11.84 1.21
CA LEU A 207 -9.96 -11.61 0.08
C LEU A 207 -9.18 -10.28 0.20
N PRO A 208 -9.80 -9.14 0.59
CA PRO A 208 -9.05 -7.89 0.66
C PRO A 208 -7.97 -7.90 1.74
N HIS A 209 -8.19 -8.53 2.90
CA HIS A 209 -7.18 -8.63 3.95
C HIS A 209 -5.99 -9.50 3.53
N VAL A 210 -6.22 -10.54 2.72
CA VAL A 210 -5.15 -11.35 2.12
C VAL A 210 -4.37 -10.53 1.08
N VAL A 211 -5.07 -9.81 0.21
CA VAL A 211 -4.46 -8.98 -0.84
C VAL A 211 -3.66 -7.82 -0.24
N GLN A 212 -4.16 -7.20 0.84
CA GLN A 212 -3.51 -6.06 1.50
C GLN A 212 -2.11 -6.41 2.03
N LEU A 213 -1.84 -7.68 2.36
CA LEU A 213 -0.52 -8.11 2.78
C LEU A 213 0.58 -7.83 1.74
N LEU A 214 0.24 -7.68 0.46
CA LEU A 214 1.20 -7.26 -0.57
C LEU A 214 1.81 -5.89 -0.28
N LEU A 215 1.07 -5.00 0.41
CA LEU A 215 1.53 -3.68 0.84
C LEU A 215 2.49 -3.72 2.03
N THR A 216 2.74 -4.90 2.61
CA THR A 216 3.85 -5.05 3.58
C THR A 216 5.21 -5.01 2.90
N PHE A 217 5.26 -5.19 1.56
CA PHE A 217 6.46 -5.30 0.73
C PHE A 217 7.48 -6.32 1.23
N ASP A 218 7.05 -7.26 2.08
CA ASP A 218 7.89 -8.29 2.65
C ASP A 218 8.02 -9.46 1.67
N PRO A 219 9.25 -9.83 1.27
CA PRO A 219 9.51 -10.95 0.38
C PRO A 219 8.74 -12.22 0.73
N VAL A 220 8.81 -12.66 1.97
CA VAL A 220 8.22 -13.94 2.40
C VAL A 220 6.70 -13.86 2.34
N LEU A 221 6.11 -12.77 2.85
CA LEU A 221 4.66 -12.60 2.82
C LEU A 221 4.13 -12.48 1.39
N VAL A 222 4.80 -11.71 0.53
CA VAL A 222 4.39 -11.53 -0.87
C VAL A 222 4.42 -12.86 -1.63
N GLU A 223 5.48 -13.66 -1.45
CA GLU A 223 5.56 -15.01 -2.04
C GLU A 223 4.40 -15.90 -1.58
N LYS A 224 4.10 -15.91 -0.27
CA LYS A 224 3.05 -16.75 0.29
C LYS A 224 1.66 -16.29 -0.14
N VAL A 225 1.42 -14.98 -0.21
CA VAL A 225 0.16 -14.41 -0.73
C VAL A 225 -0.03 -14.79 -2.19
N ALA A 226 0.98 -14.60 -3.04
CA ALA A 226 0.89 -14.96 -4.45
C ALA A 226 0.64 -16.48 -4.65
N THR A 227 1.29 -17.32 -3.84
CA THR A 227 1.06 -18.77 -3.83
C THR A 227 -0.37 -19.12 -3.41
N LEU A 228 -0.87 -18.51 -2.34
CA LEU A 228 -2.25 -18.70 -1.88
C LEU A 228 -3.25 -18.26 -2.93
N LEU A 229 -3.05 -17.09 -3.54
CA LEU A 229 -3.93 -16.56 -4.57
C LEU A 229 -3.94 -17.45 -5.83
N CYS A 230 -2.81 -18.06 -6.21
CA CYS A 230 -2.78 -19.08 -7.26
C CYS A 230 -3.71 -20.25 -6.93
N GLU A 231 -3.63 -20.78 -5.71
CA GLU A 231 -4.49 -21.89 -5.27
C GLU A 231 -5.97 -21.50 -5.21
N VAL A 232 -6.28 -20.31 -4.69
CA VAL A 232 -7.66 -19.81 -4.54
C VAL A 232 -8.29 -19.48 -5.89
N MET A 233 -7.54 -18.90 -6.83
CA MET A 233 -8.07 -18.41 -8.12
C MET A 233 -8.08 -19.47 -9.22
N ARG A 234 -7.41 -20.63 -9.02
CA ARG A 234 -7.44 -21.74 -9.97
C ARG A 234 -8.88 -22.26 -10.17
N ASP A 235 -9.37 -22.09 -11.39
CA ASP A 235 -10.73 -22.41 -11.86
C ASP A 235 -11.86 -21.71 -11.05
N ASN A 236 -11.53 -20.55 -10.46
CA ASN A 236 -12.45 -19.73 -9.68
C ASN A 236 -13.18 -18.70 -10.57
N PRO A 237 -14.52 -18.63 -10.55
CA PRO A 237 -15.27 -17.65 -11.35
C PRO A 237 -14.99 -16.19 -10.94
N ASN A 238 -14.56 -15.92 -9.70
CA ASN A 238 -14.31 -14.55 -9.21
C ASN A 238 -13.05 -13.92 -9.83
N ILE A 239 -12.28 -14.66 -10.66
CA ILE A 239 -11.06 -14.15 -11.29
C ILE A 239 -11.32 -12.94 -12.20
N SER A 240 -12.53 -12.86 -12.78
CA SER A 240 -12.93 -11.74 -13.64
C SER A 240 -13.05 -10.43 -12.89
N THR A 241 -13.47 -10.45 -11.62
CA THR A 241 -13.66 -9.26 -10.76
C THR A 241 -12.50 -9.02 -9.82
N LEU A 242 -11.46 -9.86 -9.87
CA LEU A 242 -10.33 -9.82 -8.95
C LEU A 242 -9.59 -8.47 -8.97
N TYR A 243 -9.62 -7.78 -10.12
CA TYR A 243 -8.98 -6.47 -10.27
C TYR A 243 -9.57 -5.38 -9.38
N LEU A 244 -10.83 -5.53 -8.94
CA LEU A 244 -11.48 -4.58 -8.02
C LEU A 244 -10.80 -4.54 -6.65
N THR A 245 -10.02 -5.58 -6.29
CA THR A 245 -9.29 -5.63 -5.02
C THR A 245 -7.99 -4.81 -5.03
N GLY A 246 -7.56 -4.31 -6.20
CA GLY A 246 -6.27 -3.63 -6.36
C GLY A 246 -5.06 -4.57 -6.42
N VAL A 247 -5.25 -5.90 -6.39
CA VAL A 247 -4.14 -6.88 -6.34
C VAL A 247 -3.08 -6.71 -7.42
N PHE A 248 -3.49 -6.39 -8.65
CA PHE A 248 -2.57 -6.20 -9.77
C PHE A 248 -1.69 -4.96 -9.56
N TYR A 249 -2.25 -3.86 -9.04
CA TYR A 249 -1.49 -2.67 -8.72
C TYR A 249 -0.48 -2.93 -7.59
N PHE A 250 -0.90 -3.61 -6.52
CA PHE A 250 -0.01 -3.92 -5.40
C PHE A 250 1.15 -4.83 -5.83
N ILE A 251 0.89 -5.77 -6.75
CA ILE A 251 1.92 -6.60 -7.37
C ILE A 251 2.89 -5.76 -8.21
N LEU A 252 2.40 -4.83 -9.01
CA LEU A 252 3.26 -4.01 -9.87
C LEU A 252 4.12 -3.01 -9.08
N MET A 253 3.67 -2.62 -7.89
CA MET A 253 4.46 -1.80 -6.94
C MET A 253 5.57 -2.60 -6.24
N TYR A 254 5.53 -3.93 -6.30
CA TYR A 254 6.48 -4.77 -5.57
C TYR A 254 7.85 -4.85 -6.29
N THR A 255 8.92 -4.58 -5.54
CA THR A 255 10.29 -4.48 -6.05
C THR A 255 11.24 -5.56 -5.54
N GLY A 256 10.78 -6.52 -4.73
CA GLY A 256 11.65 -7.56 -4.16
C GLY A 256 11.89 -8.75 -5.11
N SER A 257 13.02 -9.43 -4.96
CA SER A 257 13.57 -10.38 -5.95
C SER A 257 12.78 -11.68 -6.16
N ASN A 258 11.90 -12.07 -5.24
CA ASN A 258 11.13 -13.32 -5.27
C ASN A 258 9.83 -13.19 -6.10
N VAL A 259 9.99 -12.83 -7.37
CA VAL A 259 8.87 -12.55 -8.28
C VAL A 259 8.29 -13.78 -8.97
N LEU A 260 8.90 -14.95 -8.86
CA LEU A 260 8.38 -16.16 -9.54
C LEU A 260 6.94 -16.53 -9.12
N PRO A 261 6.57 -16.57 -7.83
CA PRO A 261 5.18 -16.82 -7.41
C PRO A 261 4.21 -15.77 -7.96
N VAL A 262 4.65 -14.52 -8.01
CA VAL A 262 3.89 -13.40 -8.57
C VAL A 262 3.68 -13.57 -10.07
N ALA A 263 4.74 -13.92 -10.81
CA ALA A 263 4.68 -14.18 -12.25
C ALA A 263 3.74 -15.36 -12.58
N ARG A 264 3.76 -16.43 -11.77
CA ARG A 264 2.81 -17.55 -11.90
C ARG A 264 1.37 -17.11 -11.70
N PHE A 265 1.12 -16.24 -10.73
CA PHE A 265 -0.20 -15.66 -10.51
C PHE A 265 -0.65 -14.75 -11.66
N LEU A 266 0.24 -13.90 -12.18
CA LEU A 266 -0.04 -13.05 -13.34
C LEU A 266 -0.35 -13.89 -14.59
N GLN A 267 0.42 -14.96 -14.83
CA GLN A 267 0.16 -15.86 -15.95
C GLN A 267 -1.20 -16.57 -15.82
N LEU A 268 -1.50 -17.09 -14.61
CA LEU A 268 -2.77 -17.76 -14.32
C LEU A 268 -3.95 -16.82 -14.58
N THR A 269 -3.87 -15.60 -14.06
CA THR A 269 -4.93 -14.59 -14.21
C THR A 269 -5.06 -14.14 -15.66
N HIS A 270 -3.97 -13.89 -16.38
CA HIS A 270 -3.99 -13.54 -17.79
C HIS A 270 -4.71 -14.59 -18.65
N THR A 271 -4.38 -15.87 -18.44
CA THR A 271 -4.88 -16.98 -19.25
C THR A 271 -6.36 -17.27 -18.98
N LYS A 272 -6.81 -17.03 -17.75
CA LYS A 272 -8.15 -17.44 -17.25
C LYS A 272 -9.13 -16.28 -17.12
N GLN A 273 -8.67 -15.02 -17.11
CA GLN A 273 -9.56 -13.87 -17.21
C GLN A 273 -10.17 -13.80 -18.62
N ALA A 274 -11.42 -13.35 -18.67
CA ALA A 274 -12.12 -13.04 -19.90
C ALA A 274 -12.71 -11.64 -19.74
N LEU A 275 -11.83 -10.64 -19.81
CA LEU A 275 -12.26 -9.25 -19.90
C LEU A 275 -12.68 -9.00 -21.36
N LYS A 276 -13.81 -8.33 -21.59
CA LYS A 276 -14.18 -7.86 -22.92
C LYS A 276 -14.21 -6.34 -22.86
N VAL A 277 -13.07 -5.72 -23.12
CA VAL A 277 -12.97 -4.27 -23.24
C VAL A 277 -13.40 -3.89 -24.65
N SER A 278 -14.42 -3.05 -24.76
CA SER A 278 -15.03 -2.64 -26.04
C SER A 278 -14.21 -1.56 -26.76
N ASP A 279 -12.88 -1.66 -26.75
CA ASP A 279 -12.00 -0.76 -27.51
C ASP A 279 -11.41 -1.52 -28.70
N SER A 280 -11.97 -1.28 -29.88
CA SER A 280 -11.61 -1.93 -31.16
C SER A 280 -10.20 -1.64 -31.66
N LEU A 281 -9.38 -0.91 -30.89
CA LEU A 281 -8.01 -0.51 -31.24
C LEU A 281 -6.92 -1.38 -30.61
N LEU A 282 -7.24 -2.17 -29.58
CA LEU A 282 -6.28 -3.03 -28.90
C LEU A 282 -6.24 -4.44 -29.52
N SER A 283 -5.07 -5.08 -29.50
CA SER A 283 -4.91 -6.47 -29.95
C SER A 283 -5.69 -7.44 -29.06
N GLU A 284 -6.03 -8.63 -29.59
CA GLU A 284 -6.85 -9.62 -28.89
C GLU A 284 -6.23 -10.06 -27.55
N ILE A 285 -4.90 -10.15 -27.50
CA ILE A 285 -4.16 -10.48 -26.26
C ILE A 285 -4.31 -9.38 -25.19
N MET A 286 -4.31 -8.11 -25.61
CA MET A 286 -4.46 -6.95 -24.73
C MET A 286 -5.87 -6.82 -24.17
N GLN A 287 -6.87 -7.25 -24.92
CA GLN A 287 -8.27 -7.22 -24.48
C GLN A 287 -8.61 -8.35 -23.50
N ARG A 288 -7.85 -9.45 -23.50
CA ARG A 288 -8.17 -10.69 -22.77
C ARG A 288 -8.20 -10.54 -21.25
N SER A 289 -7.34 -9.69 -20.71
CA SER A 289 -7.12 -9.57 -19.27
C SER A 289 -6.84 -8.14 -18.84
N VAL A 290 -6.92 -7.88 -17.54
CA VAL A 290 -6.57 -6.57 -16.97
C VAL A 290 -5.09 -6.24 -17.16
N LEU A 291 -4.22 -7.24 -17.34
CA LEU A 291 -2.79 -7.00 -17.59
C LEU A 291 -2.53 -6.20 -18.85
N GLY A 292 -3.39 -6.30 -19.89
CA GLY A 292 -3.19 -5.55 -21.11
C GLY A 292 -3.38 -4.05 -20.97
N GLN A 293 -4.06 -3.60 -19.90
CA GLN A 293 -4.16 -2.18 -19.56
C GLN A 293 -3.04 -1.70 -18.63
N LEU A 294 -2.31 -2.64 -18.00
CA LEU A 294 -1.33 -2.33 -16.96
C LEU A 294 0.12 -2.53 -17.41
N LEU A 295 0.34 -3.41 -18.38
CA LEU A 295 1.66 -3.78 -18.89
C LEU A 295 1.73 -3.52 -20.41
N PRO A 296 2.92 -3.18 -20.94
CA PRO A 296 3.14 -3.12 -22.38
C PRO A 296 2.81 -4.43 -23.07
N GLU A 297 2.35 -4.36 -24.32
CA GLU A 297 1.97 -5.53 -25.12
C GLU A 297 3.10 -6.57 -25.22
N ALA A 298 4.35 -6.11 -25.38
CA ALA A 298 5.53 -6.98 -25.41
C ALA A 298 5.66 -7.84 -24.14
N MET A 299 5.39 -7.28 -22.96
CA MET A 299 5.49 -8.00 -21.69
C MET A 299 4.39 -9.05 -21.53
N VAL A 300 3.19 -8.75 -22.00
CA VAL A 300 2.07 -9.70 -21.96
C VAL A 300 2.28 -10.83 -22.97
N ASN A 301 2.73 -10.51 -24.18
CA ASN A 301 3.16 -11.50 -25.18
C ASN A 301 4.29 -12.38 -24.64
N TYR A 302 5.28 -11.80 -23.95
CA TYR A 302 6.37 -12.54 -23.35
C TYR A 302 5.87 -13.51 -22.27
N LEU A 303 4.94 -13.06 -21.41
CA LEU A 303 4.32 -13.89 -20.38
C LEU A 303 3.54 -15.07 -20.98
N GLU A 304 2.81 -14.86 -22.08
CA GLU A 304 2.04 -15.93 -22.75
C GLU A 304 2.96 -16.94 -23.46
N ASN A 305 3.98 -16.47 -24.18
CA ASN A 305 4.84 -17.32 -25.02
C ASN A 305 5.94 -18.05 -24.23
N HIS A 306 6.54 -17.39 -23.24
CA HIS A 306 7.72 -17.89 -22.52
C HIS A 306 7.42 -18.36 -21.10
N GLY A 307 6.26 -17.99 -20.57
CA GLY A 307 5.78 -18.39 -19.26
C GLY A 307 6.38 -17.64 -18.07
N ALA A 308 5.86 -17.94 -16.88
CA ALA A 308 6.16 -17.22 -15.65
C ALA A 308 7.65 -17.23 -15.24
N GLU A 309 8.40 -18.30 -15.52
CA GLU A 309 9.80 -18.43 -15.10
C GLU A 309 10.72 -17.46 -15.82
N LYS A 310 10.60 -17.39 -17.15
CA LYS A 310 11.34 -16.43 -17.96
C LYS A 310 10.87 -15.01 -17.71
N PHE A 311 9.55 -14.81 -17.57
CA PHE A 311 8.99 -13.50 -17.24
C PHE A 311 9.54 -12.97 -15.91
N ALA A 312 9.66 -13.81 -14.88
CA ALA A 312 10.21 -13.42 -13.58
C ALA A 312 11.66 -12.91 -13.65
N GLN A 313 12.47 -13.45 -14.57
CA GLN A 313 13.85 -12.99 -14.79
C GLN A 313 13.87 -11.58 -15.39
N ILE A 314 12.90 -11.27 -16.26
CA ILE A 314 12.81 -9.98 -16.96
C ILE A 314 12.15 -8.90 -16.12
N PHE A 315 11.14 -9.27 -15.35
CA PHE A 315 10.25 -8.34 -14.65
C PHE A 315 10.98 -7.34 -13.73
N LEU A 316 12.10 -7.74 -13.11
CA LEU A 316 12.90 -6.87 -12.23
C LEU A 316 14.25 -6.42 -12.80
N GLY A 317 14.70 -6.96 -13.94
CA GLY A 317 15.94 -6.46 -14.56
C GLY A 317 15.69 -5.25 -15.46
N GLU A 318 16.77 -4.71 -16.01
CA GLU A 318 16.73 -3.77 -17.13
C GLU A 318 16.99 -4.56 -18.40
N PHE A 319 15.98 -4.67 -19.25
CA PHE A 319 16.05 -5.43 -20.48
C PHE A 319 15.82 -4.50 -21.65
N ASP A 320 16.82 -4.45 -22.53
CA ASP A 320 16.79 -3.74 -23.80
C ASP A 320 17.05 -4.76 -24.90
N THR A 321 16.01 -5.52 -25.25
CA THR A 321 16.04 -6.51 -26.32
C THR A 321 14.98 -6.15 -27.36
N PRO A 322 15.17 -6.53 -28.64
CA PRO A 322 14.17 -6.28 -29.68
C PRO A 322 12.80 -6.95 -29.40
N GLU A 323 12.75 -7.93 -28.49
CA GLU A 323 11.54 -8.64 -28.08
C GLU A 323 10.80 -7.95 -26.91
N ALA A 324 11.54 -7.32 -25.98
CA ALA A 324 10.97 -6.58 -24.87
C ALA A 324 11.94 -5.48 -24.38
N ILE A 325 11.42 -4.25 -24.31
CA ILE A 325 12.05 -3.11 -23.63
C ILE A 325 11.31 -2.94 -22.30
N TRP A 326 12.00 -3.18 -21.19
CA TRP A 326 11.44 -3.08 -19.85
C TRP A 326 12.50 -2.51 -18.90
N ASN A 327 12.28 -1.29 -18.44
CA ASN A 327 13.23 -0.55 -17.60
C ASN A 327 12.57 -0.01 -16.31
N ALA A 328 13.38 0.56 -15.43
CA ALA A 328 12.92 1.09 -14.14
C ALA A 328 11.84 2.19 -14.28
N GLU A 329 11.85 2.97 -15.36
CA GLU A 329 10.87 4.04 -15.61
C GLU A 329 9.51 3.47 -16.04
N MET A 330 9.51 2.47 -16.91
CA MET A 330 8.28 1.78 -17.34
C MET A 330 7.59 1.07 -16.17
N ARG A 331 8.34 0.64 -15.14
CA ARG A 331 7.78 0.12 -13.87
C ARG A 331 7.10 1.20 -13.02
N GLN A 332 7.47 2.47 -13.18
CA GLN A 332 6.85 3.59 -12.45
C GLN A 332 5.59 4.12 -13.14
N VAL A 333 5.39 3.85 -14.43
CA VAL A 333 4.21 4.33 -15.19
C VAL A 333 2.89 3.78 -14.63
N PRO A 334 2.74 2.47 -14.29
CA PRO A 334 1.55 1.95 -13.61
C PRO A 334 1.28 2.63 -12.25
N CYS A 335 2.32 3.11 -11.57
CA CYS A 335 2.19 3.88 -10.32
C CYS A 335 1.71 5.33 -10.56
N ARG A 336 1.92 5.89 -11.77
CA ARG A 336 1.47 7.24 -12.17
C ARG A 336 0.05 7.24 -12.77
N ILE A 337 -0.42 6.12 -13.34
CA ILE A 337 -1.78 5.99 -13.89
C ILE A 337 -2.79 5.97 -12.74
N LYS A 338 -3.48 7.10 -12.50
CA LYS A 338 -4.63 7.19 -11.58
C LYS A 338 -5.78 6.32 -12.08
N PRO A 339 -6.19 5.26 -11.38
CA PRO A 339 -7.31 4.46 -11.82
C PRO A 339 -8.61 5.11 -11.33
N VAL A 340 -9.42 5.59 -12.28
CA VAL A 340 -10.80 6.06 -12.07
C VAL A 340 -11.71 4.96 -11.49
N CYS A 341 -11.24 3.71 -11.39
CA CYS A 341 -11.99 2.56 -10.87
C CYS A 341 -11.65 2.14 -9.42
N ILE A 342 -10.77 2.87 -8.70
CA ILE A 342 -10.39 2.56 -7.29
C ILE A 342 -11.23 3.36 -6.27
N THR A 343 -12.22 4.13 -6.74
CA THR A 343 -12.95 5.13 -5.95
C THR A 343 -13.73 4.59 -4.75
N ASP A 344 -14.08 3.30 -4.67
CA ASP A 344 -15.15 2.90 -3.75
C ASP A 344 -14.74 2.10 -2.50
N MET A 345 -13.47 1.73 -2.29
CA MET A 345 -13.14 1.03 -1.03
C MET A 345 -11.70 1.16 -0.51
N TYR A 346 -10.70 1.39 -1.38
CA TYR A 346 -9.28 1.47 -0.97
C TYR A 346 -8.56 2.74 -1.47
N GLY A 347 -9.28 3.64 -2.15
CA GLY A 347 -8.75 4.94 -2.58
C GLY A 347 -8.39 5.88 -1.42
N PHE A 348 -9.02 5.74 -0.25
CA PHE A 348 -8.73 6.60 0.90
C PHE A 348 -7.32 6.37 1.44
N TRP A 349 -6.93 5.12 1.71
CA TRP A 349 -5.61 4.80 2.27
C TRP A 349 -4.44 5.14 1.34
N LEU A 350 -4.53 4.85 0.04
CA LEU A 350 -3.44 5.15 -0.89
C LEU A 350 -3.31 6.67 -1.13
N TRP A 351 -4.45 7.37 -1.23
CA TRP A 351 -4.49 8.83 -1.34
C TRP A 351 -4.03 9.54 -0.07
N GLU A 352 -4.41 9.03 1.10
CA GLU A 352 -4.04 9.57 2.40
C GLU A 352 -2.55 9.36 2.69
N VAL A 353 -1.99 8.18 2.39
CA VAL A 353 -0.55 7.94 2.49
C VAL A 353 0.22 8.82 1.52
N ALA A 354 -0.19 8.92 0.25
CA ALA A 354 0.47 9.78 -0.74
C ALA A 354 0.37 11.27 -0.35
N ASN A 355 -0.80 11.73 0.10
CA ASN A 355 -0.98 13.10 0.59
C ASN A 355 -0.16 13.36 1.84
N LYS A 356 -0.08 12.41 2.77
CA LYS A 356 0.72 12.52 3.99
C LYS A 356 2.21 12.61 3.65
N LEU A 357 2.70 11.77 2.73
CA LEU A 357 4.07 11.85 2.23
C LEU A 357 4.33 13.18 1.53
N ALA A 358 3.38 13.68 0.73
CA ALA A 358 3.49 14.98 0.09
C ALA A 358 3.53 16.14 1.13
N LYS A 359 2.69 16.09 2.17
CA LYS A 359 2.71 17.07 3.27
C LYS A 359 4.05 17.04 4.01
N LEU A 360 4.60 15.85 4.26
CA LEU A 360 5.92 15.68 4.88
C LEU A 360 7.06 16.16 3.99
N ALA A 361 7.01 15.92 2.68
CA ALA A 361 8.00 16.39 1.73
C ALA A 361 8.07 17.93 1.70
N VAL A 362 6.91 18.60 1.69
CA VAL A 362 6.83 20.06 1.77
C VAL A 362 7.45 20.58 3.07
N ARG A 363 7.14 19.96 4.21
CA ARG A 363 7.76 20.30 5.51
C ARG A 363 9.27 20.04 5.52
N ALA A 364 9.72 18.97 4.89
CA ALA A 364 11.14 18.68 4.77
C ALA A 364 11.88 19.72 3.93
N CYS A 365 11.31 20.17 2.79
CA CYS A 365 11.84 21.29 2.02
C CYS A 365 11.90 22.58 2.86
N ALA A 366 10.86 22.86 3.63
CA ALA A 366 10.80 24.02 4.51
C ALA A 366 11.93 24.00 5.57
N ARG A 367 12.19 22.83 6.18
CA ARG A 367 13.27 22.64 7.15
C ARG A 367 14.65 22.67 6.50
N LEU A 368 14.84 22.05 5.34
CA LEU A 368 16.12 22.09 4.63
C LEU A 368 16.54 23.52 4.24
N GLY A 369 15.56 24.41 3.99
CA GLY A 369 15.80 25.82 3.73
C GLY A 369 15.81 26.73 4.97
N GLY A 370 15.47 26.23 6.16
CA GLY A 370 15.37 27.07 7.37
C GLY A 370 14.18 28.04 7.39
N TYR A 371 13.07 27.71 6.69
CA TYR A 371 11.92 28.61 6.57
C TYR A 371 10.98 28.59 7.80
N LEU A 372 11.04 27.55 8.63
CA LEU A 372 10.11 27.34 9.75
C LEU A 372 10.61 27.97 11.04
N THR A 373 9.68 28.43 11.88
CA THR A 373 9.95 29.00 13.22
C THR A 373 9.32 28.13 14.32
N GLY A 374 9.82 28.23 15.55
CA GLY A 374 9.29 27.46 16.69
C GLY A 374 9.88 26.06 16.82
N ASP A 375 9.06 25.06 17.21
CA ASP A 375 9.53 23.69 17.51
C ASP A 375 10.16 22.95 16.31
N LEU A 376 9.93 23.44 15.08
CA LEU A 376 10.45 22.88 13.83
C LEU A 376 11.60 23.70 13.22
N GLU A 377 12.13 24.68 13.95
CA GLU A 377 13.22 25.55 13.51
C GLU A 377 14.49 24.76 13.13
N THR A 378 15.15 25.23 12.08
CA THR A 378 16.40 24.67 11.55
C THR A 378 17.29 25.79 11.05
N PRO A 379 18.62 25.62 11.07
CA PRO A 379 19.55 26.66 10.61
C PRO A 379 19.26 27.11 9.18
N ASN A 380 19.37 28.42 8.93
CA ASN A 380 19.23 28.99 7.58
C ASN A 380 20.28 28.40 6.63
N ASN A 381 19.82 27.85 5.52
CA ASN A 381 20.67 27.31 4.47
C ASN A 381 20.42 28.06 3.15
N SER A 382 21.27 29.05 2.86
CA SER A 382 21.15 29.91 1.69
C SER A 382 21.20 29.14 0.36
N ALA A 383 22.01 28.09 0.28
CA ALA A 383 22.11 27.26 -0.93
C ALA A 383 20.78 26.54 -1.22
N THR A 384 20.17 25.93 -0.20
CA THR A 384 18.85 25.29 -0.35
C THR A 384 17.76 26.30 -0.67
N GLN A 385 17.77 27.47 -0.04
CA GLN A 385 16.80 28.53 -0.33
C GLN A 385 16.89 29.00 -1.79
N GLU A 386 18.11 29.15 -2.31
CA GLU A 386 18.34 29.54 -3.69
C GLU A 386 17.83 28.47 -4.67
N ILE A 387 18.10 27.20 -4.41
CA ILE A 387 17.57 26.07 -5.21
C ILE A 387 16.04 26.04 -5.16
N LEU A 388 15.43 26.16 -3.97
CA LEU A 388 13.98 26.13 -3.83
C LEU A 388 13.30 27.34 -4.49
N ASN A 389 13.93 28.52 -4.45
CA ASN A 389 13.45 29.71 -5.17
C ASN A 389 13.48 29.49 -6.70
N ARG A 390 14.44 28.71 -7.22
CA ARG A 390 14.51 28.38 -8.66
C ARG A 390 13.51 27.30 -9.05
N LEU A 391 13.41 26.23 -8.27
CA LEU A 391 12.53 25.10 -8.56
C LEU A 391 11.07 25.44 -8.31
N LEU A 392 10.73 26.00 -7.15
CA LEU A 392 9.33 26.28 -6.79
C LEU A 392 8.87 27.68 -7.20
N THR A 393 9.76 28.54 -7.70
CA THR A 393 9.57 30.00 -7.81
C THR A 393 9.64 30.73 -6.46
N PRO A 394 10.09 32.00 -6.42
CA PRO A 394 10.23 32.74 -5.17
C PRO A 394 8.92 32.87 -4.37
N TYR A 395 7.78 33.02 -5.06
CA TYR A 395 6.48 33.13 -4.42
C TYR A 395 6.11 31.86 -3.64
N LEU A 396 6.18 30.67 -4.26
CA LEU A 396 5.86 29.41 -3.57
C LEU A 396 6.92 29.03 -2.54
N ALA A 397 8.19 29.31 -2.79
CA ALA A 397 9.26 29.07 -1.81
C ALA A 397 9.01 29.86 -0.51
N ARG A 398 8.54 31.12 -0.60
CA ARG A 398 8.13 31.88 0.61
C ARG A 398 6.94 31.27 1.33
N GLN A 399 6.00 30.64 0.63
CA GLN A 399 4.86 29.98 1.26
C GLN A 399 5.28 28.83 2.18
N LEU A 400 6.48 28.25 2.00
CA LEU A 400 7.04 27.24 2.91
C LEU A 400 7.17 27.75 4.36
N SER A 401 7.29 29.06 4.57
CA SER A 401 7.35 29.68 5.90
C SER A 401 6.04 29.65 6.69
N LEU A 402 4.89 29.40 6.03
CA LEU A 402 3.57 29.50 6.66
C LEU A 402 3.12 28.21 7.37
N ASP A 403 3.91 27.13 7.31
CA ASP A 403 3.58 25.77 7.79
C ASP A 403 2.17 25.27 7.38
N LYS A 404 1.78 25.59 6.15
CA LYS A 404 0.53 25.12 5.54
C LYS A 404 0.79 24.28 4.29
N PRO A 405 1.24 23.02 4.46
CA PRO A 405 1.59 22.18 3.32
C PRO A 405 0.40 21.91 2.38
N GLU A 406 -0.83 21.92 2.90
CA GLU A 406 -2.05 21.67 2.11
C GLU A 406 -2.30 22.77 1.06
N GLU A 407 -2.08 24.04 1.42
CA GLU A 407 -2.25 25.18 0.52
C GLU A 407 -1.19 25.13 -0.59
N ILE A 408 0.06 24.80 -0.24
CA ILE A 408 1.18 24.65 -1.19
C ILE A 408 0.92 23.50 -2.16
N LEU A 409 0.52 22.33 -1.66
CA LEU A 409 0.19 21.18 -2.50
C LEU A 409 -0.99 21.46 -3.43
N LYS A 410 -1.97 22.24 -2.97
CA LYS A 410 -3.08 22.67 -3.82
C LYS A 410 -2.61 23.59 -4.95
N MET A 411 -1.73 24.55 -4.67
CA MET A 411 -1.12 25.41 -5.69
C MET A 411 -0.27 24.59 -6.67
N LEU A 412 0.57 23.69 -6.16
CA LEU A 412 1.40 22.83 -6.99
C LEU A 412 0.57 21.93 -7.90
N ASN A 413 -0.63 21.50 -7.52
CA ASN A 413 -1.48 20.64 -8.33
C ASN A 413 -2.53 21.38 -9.19
N SER A 414 -2.56 22.72 -9.16
CA SER A 414 -3.53 23.52 -9.92
C SER A 414 -2.84 24.43 -10.93
N ASN A 415 -3.56 24.81 -12.00
CA ASN A 415 -3.07 25.86 -12.90
C ASN A 415 -3.30 27.22 -12.21
N CYS A 416 -2.24 27.99 -12.07
CA CYS A 416 -2.26 29.33 -11.49
C CYS A 416 -1.55 30.30 -12.45
N GLU A 417 -2.27 31.34 -12.84
CA GLU A 417 -1.72 32.47 -13.60
C GLU A 417 -2.06 33.76 -12.83
N THR A 418 -1.16 34.16 -11.94
CA THR A 418 -1.23 35.42 -11.18
C THR A 418 0.02 36.23 -11.45
N PRO A 419 0.02 37.55 -11.16
CA PRO A 419 1.21 38.38 -11.32
C PRO A 419 2.44 37.88 -10.56
N TYR A 420 2.28 37.05 -9.52
CA TYR A 420 3.36 36.46 -8.73
C TYR A 420 3.70 35.01 -9.09
N LEU A 421 2.81 34.31 -9.78
CA LEU A 421 2.97 32.87 -10.04
C LEU A 421 2.42 32.52 -11.42
N LEU A 422 3.33 32.10 -12.31
CA LEU A 422 3.00 31.45 -13.57
C LEU A 422 3.33 29.95 -13.42
N TRP A 423 2.30 29.16 -13.11
CA TRP A 423 2.39 27.74 -12.82
C TRP A 423 1.30 26.96 -13.55
N ASP A 424 1.66 26.25 -14.60
CA ASP A 424 0.73 25.48 -15.43
C ASP A 424 1.18 24.02 -15.60
N ASN A 425 0.46 23.26 -16.43
CA ASN A 425 0.84 21.89 -16.74
C ASN A 425 2.21 21.79 -17.42
N GLY A 426 2.62 22.81 -18.19
CA GLY A 426 3.89 22.86 -18.89
C GLY A 426 5.05 23.04 -17.92
N THR A 427 4.97 24.04 -17.03
CA THR A 427 6.01 24.26 -16.00
C THR A 427 6.14 23.07 -15.06
N ARG A 428 5.02 22.41 -14.70
CA ARG A 428 5.07 21.17 -13.91
C ARG A 428 5.79 20.05 -14.62
N ALA A 429 5.49 19.84 -15.89
CA ALA A 429 6.13 18.80 -16.69
C ALA A 429 7.65 19.04 -16.78
N GLU A 430 8.06 20.28 -17.05
CA GLU A 430 9.48 20.67 -17.11
C GLU A 430 10.21 20.44 -15.77
N LEU A 431 9.58 20.80 -14.64
CA LEU A 431 10.16 20.55 -13.32
C LEU A 431 10.30 19.06 -13.03
N CYS A 432 9.25 18.28 -13.31
CA CYS A 432 9.28 16.83 -13.11
C CYS A 432 10.36 16.17 -13.97
N GLU A 433 10.48 16.56 -15.24
CA GLU A 433 11.51 16.05 -16.16
C GLU A 433 12.93 16.38 -15.66
N PHE A 434 13.15 17.62 -15.19
CA PHE A 434 14.43 18.01 -14.60
C PHE A 434 14.76 17.19 -13.34
N LEU A 435 13.81 17.04 -12.41
CA LEU A 435 14.01 16.28 -11.18
C LEU A 435 14.24 14.78 -11.45
N ASP A 436 13.53 14.22 -12.42
CA ASP A 436 13.71 12.83 -12.86
C ASP A 436 15.14 12.64 -13.41
N GLU A 437 15.64 13.56 -14.24
CA GLU A 437 17.02 13.53 -14.76
C GLU A 437 18.08 13.63 -13.63
N GLN A 438 17.87 14.53 -12.67
CA GLN A 438 18.78 14.65 -11.51
C GLN A 438 18.81 13.38 -10.64
N CYS A 439 17.68 12.68 -10.52
CA CYS A 439 17.61 11.40 -9.81
C CYS A 439 18.38 10.28 -10.53
N ARG A 440 18.45 10.31 -11.87
CA ARG A 440 19.18 9.29 -12.67
C ARG A 440 20.70 9.42 -12.57
N MET A 441 21.22 10.63 -12.38
CA MET A 441 22.66 10.93 -12.34
C MET A 441 23.40 10.37 -11.09
N GLY A 442 22.68 9.98 -10.02
CA GLY A 442 23.24 9.38 -8.80
C GLY A 442 24.03 10.35 -7.90
N THR A 443 24.06 10.08 -6.60
CA THR A 443 24.67 10.92 -5.54
C THR A 443 26.21 11.03 -5.60
N GLY A 444 26.87 10.29 -6.48
CA GLY A 444 28.34 10.24 -6.59
C GLY A 444 28.97 11.44 -7.31
N ASN A 445 28.16 12.28 -7.96
CA ASN A 445 28.61 13.43 -8.74
C ASN A 445 27.66 14.65 -8.64
N SER A 446 26.87 14.73 -7.55
CA SER A 446 25.90 15.80 -7.36
C SER A 446 26.61 17.14 -7.13
N ASP A 447 26.74 17.93 -8.20
CA ASP A 447 27.14 19.33 -8.10
C ASP A 447 26.06 20.11 -7.32
N PRO A 448 26.37 20.72 -6.16
CA PRO A 448 25.42 21.51 -5.38
C PRO A 448 24.82 22.69 -6.16
N SER A 449 25.42 23.07 -7.29
CA SER A 449 24.95 24.18 -8.13
C SER A 449 23.91 23.78 -9.19
N CYS A 450 23.65 22.48 -9.41
CA CYS A 450 22.84 22.02 -10.54
C CYS A 450 21.38 22.52 -10.50
N GLY A 451 20.80 22.71 -9.31
CA GLY A 451 19.45 23.26 -9.16
C GLY A 451 19.35 24.77 -9.41
N ILE A 452 20.48 25.49 -9.39
CA ILE A 452 20.51 26.97 -9.48
C ILE A 452 20.39 27.42 -10.95
N GLU A 453 20.90 26.63 -11.89
CA GLU A 453 20.86 26.92 -13.33
C GLU A 453 19.49 26.65 -13.98
N PHE A 454 18.60 25.96 -13.27
CA PHE A 454 17.28 25.62 -13.78
C PHE A 454 16.43 26.87 -14.02
N VAL A 455 15.87 26.99 -15.23
CA VAL A 455 15.00 28.09 -15.65
C VAL A 455 13.91 27.57 -16.59
N TYR A 456 12.66 27.73 -16.16
CA TYR A 456 11.45 27.38 -16.93
C TYR A 456 11.41 28.06 -18.29
N SER A 457 11.05 27.30 -19.33
CA SER A 457 10.94 27.82 -20.69
C SER A 457 9.88 28.92 -20.79
N ALA A 458 8.78 28.78 -20.04
CA ALA A 458 7.71 29.76 -19.93
C ALA A 458 8.19 31.09 -19.34
N HIS A 459 9.13 31.07 -18.39
CA HIS A 459 9.62 32.28 -17.73
C HIS A 459 10.67 33.02 -18.57
N ARG A 460 11.37 32.33 -19.50
CA ARG A 460 12.41 32.95 -20.36
C ARG A 460 11.89 34.05 -21.28
N LYS A 461 10.62 34.00 -21.65
CA LYS A 461 9.99 34.96 -22.57
C LYS A 461 9.24 36.09 -21.86
N GLU A 462 9.18 36.04 -20.53
CA GLU A 462 8.40 36.97 -19.73
C GLU A 462 9.29 38.10 -19.16
N LEU A 463 8.74 39.32 -19.14
CA LEU A 463 9.36 40.43 -18.44
C LEU A 463 8.98 40.36 -16.95
N VAL A 464 9.96 40.09 -16.10
CA VAL A 464 9.77 40.00 -14.64
C VAL A 464 10.42 41.20 -13.97
N VAL A 465 9.65 41.96 -13.19
CA VAL A 465 10.15 43.10 -12.40
C VAL A 465 9.79 42.87 -10.94
N GLY A 466 10.78 42.73 -10.06
CA GLY A 466 10.54 42.48 -8.63
C GLY A 466 9.68 41.22 -8.38
N GLU A 467 9.93 40.16 -9.16
CA GLU A 467 9.18 38.89 -9.17
C GLU A 467 7.74 38.97 -9.73
N ILE A 468 7.38 40.10 -10.35
CA ILE A 468 6.07 40.30 -10.97
C ILE A 468 6.16 40.09 -12.47
N TYR A 469 5.34 39.17 -13.00
CA TYR A 469 5.14 38.97 -14.43
C TYR A 469 4.34 40.14 -15.01
N VAL A 470 5.03 41.08 -15.66
CA VAL A 470 4.45 42.37 -16.10
C VAL A 470 3.31 42.15 -17.11
N ARG A 471 3.41 41.14 -17.98
CA ARG A 471 2.35 40.78 -18.93
C ARG A 471 1.06 40.39 -18.20
N ILE A 472 1.16 39.54 -17.18
CA ILE A 472 0.02 39.03 -16.41
C ILE A 472 -0.59 40.17 -15.58
N TYR A 473 0.25 41.01 -14.97
CA TYR A 473 -0.21 42.19 -14.25
C TYR A 473 -1.00 43.16 -15.14
N ASN A 474 -0.52 43.41 -16.37
CA ASN A 474 -1.22 44.27 -17.32
C ASN A 474 -2.59 43.69 -17.76
N GLN A 475 -2.75 42.37 -17.75
CA GLN A 475 -4.02 41.70 -18.00
C GLN A 475 -4.94 41.69 -16.77
N GLN A 476 -4.38 41.82 -15.56
CA GLN A 476 -5.08 41.84 -14.28
C GLN A 476 -4.77 43.14 -13.49
N PRO A 477 -5.12 44.33 -14.00
CA PRO A 477 -4.68 45.61 -13.43
C PRO A 477 -5.28 45.91 -12.04
N THR A 478 -6.33 45.18 -11.64
CA THR A 478 -6.95 45.28 -10.31
C THR A 478 -6.29 44.36 -9.27
N TYR A 479 -5.27 43.58 -9.65
CA TYR A 479 -4.58 42.67 -8.74
C TYR A 479 -3.74 43.46 -7.74
N THR A 480 -4.04 43.33 -6.45
CA THR A 480 -3.29 44.04 -5.40
C THR A 480 -1.89 43.45 -5.27
N ILE A 481 -0.88 44.23 -5.64
CA ILE A 481 0.53 43.91 -5.36
C ILE A 481 0.73 44.09 -3.86
N LEU A 482 0.98 42.99 -3.15
CA LEU A 482 1.35 43.00 -1.74
C LEU A 482 2.77 43.55 -1.61
N HIS A 483 2.91 44.82 -1.22
CA HIS A 483 4.19 45.40 -0.84
C HIS A 483 4.52 44.99 0.61
N GLN A 484 4.93 43.75 0.86
CA GLN A 484 5.48 43.38 2.16
C GLN A 484 6.60 42.33 2.04
N LEU A 485 7.72 42.68 2.71
CA LEU A 485 8.86 41.87 3.15
C LEU A 485 10.11 41.81 2.26
N GLN A 486 10.66 42.99 1.98
CA GLN A 486 12.12 43.21 1.86
C GLN A 486 12.79 43.43 3.23
N ALA A 487 12.16 43.06 4.34
CA ALA A 487 12.72 43.20 5.68
C ALA A 487 13.11 41.81 6.21
N ASN A 488 14.41 41.63 6.41
CA ASN A 488 15.11 40.46 6.99
C ASN A 488 15.64 39.45 5.94
N ILE A 489 16.57 39.94 5.10
CA ILE A 489 17.77 39.15 4.74
C ILE A 489 18.81 39.40 5.82
#